data_AF-A0A524ABR3-F1
#
_entry.id   AF-A0A524ABR3-F1
#
_cell.length_a   1.000
_cell.length_b   1.000
_cell.length_c   1.000
_cell.angle_alpha   90.00
_cell.angle_beta   90.00
_cell.angle_gamma   90.00
#
_symmetry.space_group_name_H-M   'P 1'
#
loop_
_entity.id
_entity.type
_entity.pdbx_description
1 polymer ?
#
loop_
_entity_poly.entity_id
_entity_poly.type
_entity_poly.pdbx_seq_one_letter_code
_entity_poly.pdbx_strand_id
1 'polypeptide(L)'
;MEKQTLLIIGLIGGILAVVGVFLPWMILGRLGGGTRNVSGWDLRTFRTSPYSPYLTLIGGVIAMLGSFALLKGKRFVGFLLPIGGAIAIFGGVMAYFDVRAILFGVWIPEIFPDWGYGFYVCIVGGVLALIGGTLSLKAK
;
A
#
# COMPACT_ATOMS: atom_id res chain seq x y z
N MET A 1 -26.02 -0.64 1.75
CA MET A 1 -25.00 -1.72 1.83
C MET A 1 -25.04 -2.30 3.24
N GLU A 2 -24.98 -3.62 3.35
CA GLU A 2 -24.87 -4.27 4.64
C GLU A 2 -23.50 -3.97 5.28
N LYS A 3 -23.48 -3.85 6.61
CA LYS A 3 -22.27 -3.60 7.39
C LYS A 3 -21.18 -4.65 7.12
N GLN A 4 -21.58 -5.90 6.90
CA GLN A 4 -20.67 -6.99 6.55
C GLN A 4 -19.95 -6.73 5.22
N THR A 5 -20.66 -6.23 4.20
CA THR A 5 -20.05 -5.88 2.91
C THR A 5 -18.97 -4.81 3.06
N LEU A 6 -19.20 -3.80 3.90
CA LEU A 6 -18.22 -2.74 4.17
C LEU A 6 -16.95 -3.26 4.88
N LEU A 7 -17.13 -4.19 5.81
CA LEU A 7 -16.01 -4.85 6.50
C LEU A 7 -15.19 -5.74 5.55
N ILE A 8 -15.86 -6.44 4.65
CA ILE A 8 -15.20 -7.26 3.62
C ILE A 8 -14.39 -6.36 2.67
N ILE A 9 -14.95 -5.23 2.23
CA ILE A 9 -14.22 -4.23 1.42
C ILE A 9 -13.00 -3.72 2.19
N GLY A 10 -13.14 -3.42 3.47
CA GLY A 10 -12.03 -3.00 4.32
C GLY A 10 -10.94 -4.07 4.46
N LEU A 11 -11.33 -5.34 4.56
CA LEU A 11 -10.41 -6.48 4.62
C LEU A 11 -9.64 -6.66 3.31
N ILE A 12 -10.35 -6.60 2.18
CA ILE A 12 -9.74 -6.64 0.84
C ILE A 12 -8.76 -5.48 0.71
N GLY A 13 -9.13 -4.29 1.17
CA GLY A 13 -8.26 -3.13 1.19
C GLY A 13 -6.96 -3.37 1.98
N GLY A 14 -7.07 -3.91 3.20
CA GLY A 14 -5.91 -4.30 4.00
C GLY A 14 -5.00 -5.33 3.32
N ILE A 15 -5.58 -6.36 2.70
CA ILE A 15 -4.84 -7.39 1.96
C ILE A 15 -4.11 -6.78 0.76
N LEU A 16 -4.79 -5.94 -0.03
CA LEU A 16 -4.16 -5.24 -1.16
C LEU A 16 -3.00 -4.36 -0.70
N ALA A 17 -3.16 -3.64 0.42
CA ALA A 17 -2.08 -2.83 0.97
C ALA A 17 -0.85 -3.67 1.35
N VAL A 18 -1.05 -4.86 1.95
CA VAL A 18 0.05 -5.78 2.29
C VAL A 18 0.71 -6.36 1.03
N VAL A 19 -0.10 -6.87 0.09
CA VAL A 19 0.38 -7.49 -1.16
C VAL A 19 1.13 -6.46 -2.01
N GLY A 20 0.64 -5.23 -2.08
CA GLY A 20 1.23 -4.13 -2.83
C GLY A 20 2.69 -3.84 -2.46
N VAL A 21 3.09 -4.08 -1.22
CA VAL A 21 4.49 -3.90 -0.77
C VAL A 21 5.46 -4.87 -1.46
N PHE A 22 4.99 -6.06 -1.79
CA PHE A 22 5.78 -7.10 -2.46
C PHE A 22 5.73 -7.00 -3.99
N LEU A 23 4.81 -6.19 -4.53
CA LEU A 23 4.68 -5.96 -5.95
C LEU A 23 5.76 -4.99 -6.46
N PRO A 24 6.01 -4.95 -7.78
CA PRO A 24 6.96 -4.01 -8.38
C PRO A 24 6.50 -2.57 -8.12
N TRP A 25 7.34 -1.75 -7.50
CA TRP A 25 7.11 -0.32 -7.32
C TRP A 25 7.78 0.50 -8.42
N MET A 26 8.82 -0.07 -9.02
CA MET A 26 9.54 0.50 -10.15
C MET A 26 9.90 -0.62 -11.13
N ILE A 27 9.90 -0.29 -12.42
CA ILE A 27 10.32 -1.18 -13.50
C ILE A 27 11.53 -0.53 -14.16
N LEU A 28 12.63 -1.26 -14.29
CA LEU A 28 13.84 -0.80 -14.97
C LEU A 28 13.93 -1.51 -16.32
N GLY A 29 13.63 -0.81 -17.41
CA GLY A 29 13.86 -1.29 -18.76
C GLY A 29 15.29 -1.03 -19.21
N ARG A 30 15.89 -1.92 -20.01
CA ARG A 30 17.20 -1.71 -20.65
C ARG A 30 17.11 -1.60 -22.16
N LEU A 31 17.92 -0.71 -22.73
CA LEU A 31 18.16 -0.63 -24.17
C LEU A 31 18.82 -1.94 -24.65
N GLY A 32 18.19 -2.63 -25.61
CA GLY A 32 18.62 -3.97 -26.06
C GLY A 32 17.82 -5.15 -25.48
N GLY A 33 16.82 -4.87 -24.63
CA GLY A 33 15.87 -5.87 -24.13
C GLY A 33 16.10 -6.26 -22.67
N GLY A 34 15.00 -6.57 -21.99
CA GLY A 34 14.98 -6.97 -20.57
C GLY A 34 14.35 -5.91 -19.66
N THR A 35 13.47 -6.37 -18.78
CA THR A 35 12.85 -5.58 -17.72
C THR A 35 13.19 -6.18 -16.38
N ARG A 36 13.61 -5.33 -15.43
CA ARG A 36 13.80 -5.72 -14.03
C ARG A 36 12.73 -5.06 -13.19
N ASN A 37 11.92 -5.88 -12.53
CA ASN A 37 10.98 -5.42 -11.53
C ASN A 37 11.71 -5.16 -10.22
N VAL A 38 11.51 -3.98 -9.66
CA VAL A 38 12.07 -3.57 -8.37
C VAL A 38 10.91 -3.41 -7.41
N SER A 39 10.84 -4.28 -6.41
CA SER A 39 9.80 -4.23 -5.37
C SER A 39 10.05 -3.09 -4.38
N GLY A 40 9.07 -2.78 -3.53
CA GLY A 40 9.25 -1.83 -2.43
C GLY A 40 10.36 -2.24 -1.45
N TRP A 41 10.58 -3.55 -1.28
CA TRP A 41 11.67 -4.08 -0.47
C TRP A 41 13.04 -3.87 -1.10
N ASP A 42 13.14 -4.01 -2.42
CA ASP A 42 14.38 -3.74 -3.15
C ASP A 42 14.72 -2.25 -3.09
N LEU A 43 13.72 -1.37 -3.22
CA LEU A 43 13.89 0.09 -3.14
C LEU A 43 14.50 0.55 -1.81
N ARG A 44 14.26 -0.17 -0.71
CA ARG A 44 14.88 0.12 0.59
C ARG A 44 16.41 0.12 0.53
N THR A 45 17.00 -0.69 -0.34
CA THR A 45 18.46 -0.76 -0.47
C THR A 45 19.06 0.48 -1.14
N PHE A 46 18.24 1.30 -1.81
CA PHE A 46 18.65 2.51 -2.54
C PHE A 46 18.68 3.80 -1.70
N ARG A 47 18.47 3.71 -0.37
CA ARG A 47 18.74 4.76 0.66
C ARG A 47 17.97 6.10 0.59
N THR A 48 16.90 6.25 -0.18
CA THR A 48 16.10 7.50 -0.21
C THR A 48 15.10 7.65 0.95
N SER A 49 14.39 6.59 1.34
CA SER A 49 13.61 6.53 2.59
C SER A 49 13.42 5.09 3.04
N PRO A 50 14.00 4.67 4.18
CA PRO A 50 13.93 3.28 4.61
C PRO A 50 12.54 2.88 5.13
N TYR A 51 11.59 3.81 5.26
CA TYR A 51 10.36 3.64 6.02
C TYR A 51 9.10 3.36 5.18
N SER A 52 9.10 3.70 3.89
CA SER A 52 7.92 3.63 3.01
C SER A 52 7.29 2.23 2.89
N PRO A 53 8.05 1.14 2.65
CA PRO A 53 7.47 -0.21 2.64
C PRO A 53 6.96 -0.64 4.02
N TYR A 54 7.63 -0.22 5.11
CA TYR A 54 7.20 -0.55 6.47
C TYR A 54 5.90 0.13 6.86
N LEU A 55 5.77 1.42 6.58
CA LEU A 55 4.54 2.17 6.87
C LEU A 55 3.36 1.54 6.15
N THR A 56 3.53 1.23 4.86
CA THR A 56 2.49 0.60 4.06
C THR A 56 2.09 -0.77 4.60
N LEU A 57 3.08 -1.59 4.96
CA LEU A 57 2.86 -2.92 5.52
C LEU A 57 2.17 -2.85 6.88
N ILE A 58 2.64 -2.00 7.79
CA ILE A 58 2.06 -1.82 9.12
C ILE A 58 0.62 -1.33 8.99
N GLY A 59 0.35 -0.35 8.11
CA GLY A 59 -0.99 0.13 7.82
C GLY A 59 -1.91 -0.99 7.31
N GLY A 60 -1.44 -1.78 6.34
CA GLY A 60 -2.18 -2.92 5.81
C GLY A 60 -2.50 -3.98 6.87
N VAL A 61 -1.52 -4.34 7.71
CA VAL A 61 -1.71 -5.32 8.80
C VAL A 61 -2.68 -4.78 9.85
N ILE A 62 -2.56 -3.51 10.26
CA ILE A 62 -3.51 -2.89 11.18
C ILE A 62 -4.93 -2.88 10.60
N ALA A 63 -5.07 -2.58 9.30
CA ALA A 63 -6.36 -2.63 8.61
C ALA A 63 -6.94 -4.05 8.62
N MET A 64 -6.15 -5.07 8.32
CA MET A 64 -6.59 -6.47 8.38
C MET A 64 -7.02 -6.87 9.80
N LEU A 65 -6.23 -6.55 10.82
CA LEU A 65 -6.56 -6.84 12.21
C LEU A 65 -7.85 -6.12 12.64
N GLY A 66 -8.04 -4.87 12.22
CA GLY A 66 -9.27 -4.11 12.41
C GLY A 66 -10.48 -4.79 11.78
N SER A 67 -10.36 -5.27 10.53
CA SER A 67 -11.42 -6.01 9.83
C SER A 67 -11.80 -7.28 10.58
N PHE A 68 -10.81 -8.10 10.94
CA PHE A 68 -11.06 -9.36 11.64
C PHE A 68 -11.70 -9.14 13.01
N ALA A 69 -11.25 -8.12 13.75
CA ALA A 69 -11.82 -7.78 15.04
C ALA A 69 -13.29 -7.32 14.91
N LEU A 70 -13.60 -6.50 13.90
CA LEU A 70 -14.96 -6.04 13.61
C LEU A 70 -15.89 -7.18 13.16
N LEU A 71 -15.40 -8.09 12.31
CA LEU A 71 -16.15 -9.30 11.91
C LEU A 71 -16.48 -10.21 13.10
N LYS A 72 -15.61 -10.26 14.12
CA LYS A 72 -15.84 -10.96 15.39
C LYS A 72 -16.67 -10.17 16.40
N GLY A 73 -17.23 -9.01 16.01
CA GLY A 73 -18.09 -8.19 16.87
C GLY A 73 -17.36 -7.31 17.89
N LYS A 74 -16.02 -7.23 17.86
CA LYS A 74 -15.24 -6.38 18.79
C LYS A 74 -15.25 -4.92 18.34
N ARG A 75 -16.32 -4.19 18.67
CA ARG A 75 -16.50 -2.77 18.31
C ARG A 75 -15.39 -1.83 18.80
N PHE A 76 -14.77 -2.11 19.94
CA PHE A 76 -13.70 -1.27 20.52
C PHE A 76 -12.49 -1.13 19.58
N VAL A 77 -12.27 -2.13 18.72
CA VAL A 77 -11.13 -2.19 17.79
C VAL A 77 -11.48 -1.58 16.42
N GLY A 78 -12.69 -1.06 16.26
CA GLY A 78 -13.21 -0.60 14.97
C GLY A 78 -12.44 0.56 14.34
N PHE A 79 -11.76 1.37 15.16
CA PHE A 79 -10.92 2.47 14.70
C PHE A 79 -9.60 2.01 14.08
N LEU A 80 -9.15 0.77 14.35
CA LEU A 80 -7.92 0.25 13.72
C LEU A 80 -8.06 0.19 12.21
N LEU A 81 -9.23 -0.13 11.69
CA LEU A 81 -9.42 -0.27 10.25
C LEU A 81 -9.19 1.03 9.46
N PRO A 82 -9.85 2.16 9.78
CA PRO A 82 -9.58 3.43 9.11
C PRO A 82 -8.18 3.98 9.40
N ILE A 83 -7.63 3.75 10.61
CA ILE A 83 -6.26 4.16 10.95
C ILE A 83 -5.24 3.39 10.11
N GLY A 84 -5.40 2.07 9.99
CA GLY A 84 -4.55 1.22 9.15
C GLY A 84 -4.61 1.64 7.68
N GLY A 85 -5.79 1.95 7.17
CA GLY A 85 -5.97 2.50 5.82
C GLY A 85 -5.23 3.82 5.61
N ALA A 86 -5.33 4.77 6.55
CA ALA A 86 -4.62 6.05 6.47
C ALA A 86 -3.09 5.89 6.49
N ILE A 87 -2.58 5.01 7.36
CA ILE A 87 -1.14 4.70 7.44
C ILE A 87 -0.68 4.05 6.12
N ALA A 88 -1.48 3.15 5.54
CA ALA A 88 -1.16 2.50 4.27
C ALA A 88 -1.09 3.52 3.11
N ILE A 89 -2.03 4.46 3.05
CA ILE A 89 -2.01 5.56 2.06
C ILE A 89 -0.75 6.40 2.24
N PHE A 90 -0.44 6.80 3.48
CA PHE A 90 0.73 7.62 3.77
C PHE A 90 2.03 6.91 3.36
N GLY A 91 2.16 5.61 3.66
CA GLY A 91 3.27 4.80 3.20
C GLY A 91 3.38 4.71 1.67
N GLY A 92 2.25 4.55 0.98
CA GLY A 92 2.20 4.52 -0.49
C GLY A 92 2.54 5.86 -1.15
N VAL A 93 2.18 6.99 -0.53
CA VAL A 93 2.57 8.33 -0.99
C VAL A 93 4.07 8.56 -0.80
N MET A 94 4.63 8.15 0.34
CA MET A 94 6.08 8.22 0.55
C MET A 94 6.84 7.35 -0.46
N ALA A 95 6.33 6.14 -0.74
CA ALA A 95 6.88 5.27 -1.76
C ALA A 95 6.92 5.92 -3.15
N TYR A 96 5.87 6.68 -3.52
CA TYR A 96 5.84 7.43 -4.76
C TYR A 96 6.98 8.46 -4.84
N PHE A 97 7.23 9.19 -3.74
CA PHE A 97 8.34 10.15 -3.69
C PHE A 97 9.71 9.48 -3.73
N ASP A 98 9.87 8.30 -3.13
CA ASP A 98 11.12 7.54 -3.19
C ASP A 98 11.45 7.08 -4.60
N VAL A 99 10.46 6.49 -5.29
CA VAL A 99 10.61 6.10 -6.69
C VAL A 99 10.93 7.33 -7.51
N ARG A 100 10.17 8.42 -7.36
CA ARG A 100 10.43 9.68 -8.06
C ARG A 100 11.86 10.17 -7.86
N ALA A 101 12.36 10.20 -6.62
CA ALA A 101 13.71 10.64 -6.31
C ALA A 101 14.78 9.80 -7.03
N ILE A 102 14.56 8.49 -7.18
CA ILE A 102 15.45 7.60 -7.92
C ILE A 102 15.33 7.83 -9.43
N LEU A 103 14.11 7.93 -9.98
CA LEU A 103 13.85 8.18 -11.41
C LEU A 103 14.54 9.46 -11.90
N PHE A 104 14.46 10.54 -11.11
CA PHE A 104 15.03 11.84 -11.46
C PHE A 104 16.50 11.99 -11.02
N GLY A 105 17.00 11.14 -10.13
CA GLY A 105 18.38 11.16 -9.64
C GLY A 105 19.36 10.31 -10.46
N VAL A 106 18.86 9.33 -11.22
CA VAL A 106 19.69 8.40 -12.00
C VAL A 106 19.51 8.66 -13.50
N TRP A 107 20.42 9.44 -14.09
CA TRP A 107 20.52 9.58 -15.54
C TRP A 107 21.51 8.55 -16.10
N ILE A 108 21.01 7.38 -16.48
CA ILE A 108 21.77 6.37 -17.22
C ILE A 108 21.10 6.23 -18.60
N PRO A 109 21.77 6.59 -19.71
CA PRO A 109 21.15 6.62 -21.04
C PRO A 109 20.62 5.26 -21.54
N GLU A 110 21.02 4.16 -20.90
CA GLU A 110 20.67 2.79 -21.25
C GLU A 110 19.53 2.21 -20.40
N ILE A 111 19.09 2.91 -19.34
CA ILE A 111 18.05 2.46 -18.42
C ILE A 111 16.86 3.42 -18.52
N PHE A 112 15.68 2.86 -18.79
CA PHE A 112 14.40 3.57 -18.80
C PHE A 112 13.61 3.16 -17.57
N PRO A 113 13.63 3.98 -16.50
CA PRO A 113 12.94 3.63 -15.29
C PRO A 113 11.48 4.10 -15.38
N ASP A 114 10.55 3.22 -15.04
CA ASP A 114 9.10 3.41 -15.13
C ASP A 114 8.40 3.00 -13.82
N TRP A 115 7.16 3.42 -13.67
CA TRP A 115 6.33 3.17 -12.50
C TRP A 115 5.84 1.72 -12.44
N GLY A 116 6.07 1.06 -11.30
CA GLY A 116 5.51 -0.27 -11.04
C GLY A 116 4.11 -0.18 -10.44
N TYR A 117 3.28 -1.21 -10.63
CA TYR A 117 1.89 -1.16 -10.18
C TYR A 117 1.70 -1.29 -8.65
N GLY A 118 2.73 -1.68 -7.90
CA GLY A 118 2.65 -2.00 -6.48
C GLY A 118 2.25 -0.82 -5.60
N PHE A 119 2.74 0.40 -5.85
CA PHE A 119 2.32 1.56 -5.05
C PHE A 119 0.86 1.95 -5.31
N TYR A 120 0.35 1.78 -6.53
CA TYR A 120 -1.07 1.99 -6.81
C TYR A 120 -1.93 0.97 -6.06
N VAL A 121 -1.52 -0.30 -6.05
CA VAL A 121 -2.20 -1.35 -5.28
C VAL A 121 -2.22 -1.02 -3.79
N CYS A 122 -1.13 -0.47 -3.25
CA CYS A 122 -1.07 0.00 -1.86
C CYS A 122 -2.06 1.14 -1.57
N ILE A 123 -2.10 2.15 -2.43
CA ILE A 123 -2.99 3.31 -2.28
C ILE A 123 -4.45 2.88 -2.40
N VAL A 124 -4.79 2.09 -3.43
CA VAL A 124 -6.15 1.54 -3.61
C VAL A 124 -6.54 0.70 -2.41
N GLY A 125 -5.64 -0.16 -1.92
CA GLY A 125 -5.86 -0.95 -0.71
C GLY A 125 -6.14 -0.08 0.52
N GLY A 126 -5.31 0.94 0.76
CA GLY A 126 -5.49 1.88 1.85
C GLY A 126 -6.79 2.68 1.77
N VAL A 127 -7.20 3.11 0.57
CA VAL A 127 -8.48 3.81 0.34
C VAL A 127 -9.67 2.89 0.62
N LEU A 128 -9.64 1.64 0.13
CA LEU A 128 -10.70 0.66 0.41
C LEU A 128 -10.80 0.34 1.90
N ALA A 129 -9.66 0.22 2.60
CA ALA A 129 -9.63 0.09 4.06
C ALA A 129 -10.25 1.31 4.75
N LEU A 130 -9.90 2.53 4.33
CA LEU A 130 -10.40 3.75 4.93
C LEU A 130 -11.92 3.93 4.73
N ILE A 131 -12.41 3.70 3.50
CA ILE A 131 -13.84 3.77 3.17
C ILE A 131 -14.61 2.67 3.92
N GLY A 132 -14.12 1.44 3.88
CA GLY A 132 -14.72 0.31 4.59
C GLY A 132 -14.91 0.60 6.08
N GLY A 133 -13.92 1.23 6.72
CA GLY A 133 -13.96 1.50 8.16
C GLY A 133 -14.80 2.68 8.56
N THR A 134 -14.63 3.80 7.87
CA THR A 134 -15.41 5.01 8.15
C THR A 134 -16.90 4.76 7.95
N LEU A 135 -17.27 3.98 6.92
CA LEU A 135 -18.66 3.61 6.68
C LEU A 135 -19.14 2.50 7.62
N SER A 136 -18.34 1.48 7.95
CA SER A 136 -18.79 0.41 8.86
C SER A 136 -19.01 0.91 10.30
N LEU A 137 -18.25 1.93 10.72
CA LEU A 137 -18.43 2.59 12.02
C LEU A 137 -19.74 3.39 12.09
N LYS A 138 -20.20 3.93 10.95
CA LYS A 138 -21.47 4.67 10.84
C LYS A 138 -22.69 3.78 10.62
N ALA A 139 -22.51 2.62 9.98
CA ALA A 139 -23.58 1.64 9.78
C ALA A 139 -24.02 1.02 11.12
N LYS A 140 -25.28 1.24 11.52
CA LYS A 140 -25.88 0.62 12.71
C LYS A 140 -26.02 -0.88 12.54
#